data_AF-A0A1X4HT70-F1
#
_entry.id   AF-A0A1X4HT70-F1
#
_cell.length_a   1.000
_cell.length_b   1.000
_cell.length_c   1.000
_cell.angle_alpha   90.00
_cell.angle_beta   90.00
_cell.angle_gamma   90.00
#
_symmetry.space_group_name_H-M   'P 1'
#
loop_
_entity.id
_entity.type
_entity.pdbx_description
1 polymer ?
#
loop_
_entity_poly.entity_id
_entity_poly.type
_entity_poly.pdbx_seq_one_letter_code
_entity_poly.pdbx_strand_id
1 'polypeptide(L)'
;GPDGLAGARAFLADAGRIADEARAAGHEVHGRPLDVALAYEHGRVNAYAGEYEDALTALEKALALLGEPGAEQERAGEWAECVRLAGAVEGIYLDRAAPALARLDAAVSRLTALGHTGETEPLTSLAARLRDEE
;
A
#
# COMPACT_ATOMS: atom_id res chain seq x y z
N GLY A 1 -13.15 -12.62 -11.86
CA GLY A 1 -14.49 -12.69 -11.25
C GLY A 1 -14.39 -13.20 -9.83
N PRO A 2 -15.49 -13.25 -9.07
CA PRO A 2 -15.51 -13.67 -7.66
C PRO A 2 -14.87 -15.05 -7.43
N ASP A 3 -15.02 -15.98 -8.39
CA ASP A 3 -14.41 -17.33 -8.33
C ASP A 3 -12.88 -17.32 -8.29
N GLY A 4 -12.25 -16.23 -8.76
CA GLY A 4 -10.79 -16.08 -8.77
C GLY A 4 -10.20 -15.55 -7.46
N LEU A 5 -11.03 -15.00 -6.55
CA LEU A 5 -10.55 -14.38 -5.32
C LEU A 5 -9.97 -15.41 -4.34
N ALA A 6 -10.66 -16.54 -4.16
CA ALA A 6 -10.16 -17.63 -3.32
C ALA A 6 -8.83 -18.16 -3.86
N GLY A 7 -8.69 -18.29 -5.18
CA GLY A 7 -7.44 -18.66 -5.84
C GLY A 7 -6.33 -17.63 -5.63
N ALA A 8 -6.63 -16.33 -5.79
CA ALA A 8 -5.67 -15.26 -5.57
C ALA A 8 -5.15 -15.26 -4.11
N ARG A 9 -6.05 -15.41 -3.13
CA ARG A 9 -5.67 -15.53 -1.72
C ARG A 9 -4.83 -16.77 -1.45
N ALA A 10 -5.16 -17.90 -2.07
CA ALA A 10 -4.36 -19.13 -1.96
C ALA A 10 -2.94 -18.94 -2.54
N PHE A 11 -2.80 -18.25 -3.67
CA PHE A 11 -1.48 -17.92 -4.22
C PHE A 11 -0.66 -17.02 -3.30
N LEU A 12 -1.27 -16.01 -2.68
CA LEU A 12 -0.58 -15.14 -1.72
C LEU A 12 -0.16 -15.90 -0.45
N ALA A 13 -1.03 -16.79 0.05
CA ALA A 13 -0.71 -17.64 1.20
C ALA A 13 0.46 -18.59 0.88
N ASP A 14 0.46 -19.18 -0.33
CA ASP A 14 1.54 -20.07 -0.76
C ASP A 14 2.86 -19.32 -0.94
N ALA A 15 2.82 -18.12 -1.52
CA ALA A 15 3.98 -17.25 -1.63
C ALA A 15 4.57 -16.86 -0.26
N GLY A 16 3.72 -16.57 0.73
CA GLY A 16 4.15 -16.32 2.11
C GLY A 16 4.82 -17.54 2.75
N ARG A 17 4.23 -18.73 2.59
CA ARG A 17 4.82 -19.99 3.07
C ARG A 17 6.21 -20.24 2.46
N ILE A 18 6.35 -20.07 1.14
CA ILE A 18 7.62 -20.25 0.44
C ILE A 18 8.67 -19.24 0.93
N ALA A 19 8.27 -17.99 1.19
CA ALA A 19 9.15 -16.96 1.77
C ALA A 19 9.73 -17.39 3.12
N ASP A 20 8.85 -17.89 4.00
CA ASP A 20 9.22 -18.33 5.34
C ASP A 20 10.13 -19.56 5.29
N GLU A 21 9.84 -20.52 4.42
CA GLU A 21 10.69 -21.70 4.19
C GLU A 21 12.08 -21.31 3.67
N ALA A 22 12.15 -20.39 2.71
CA ALA A 22 13.43 -19.91 2.18
C ALA A 22 14.26 -19.20 3.27
N ARG A 23 13.63 -18.37 4.10
CA ARG A 23 14.28 -17.70 5.23
C ARG A 23 14.79 -18.71 6.26
N ALA A 24 13.98 -19.72 6.59
CA ALA A 24 14.37 -20.79 7.51
C ALA A 24 15.56 -21.62 6.99
N ALA A 25 15.68 -21.75 5.67
CA ALA A 25 16.83 -22.40 5.01
C ALA A 25 18.07 -21.49 4.88
N GLY A 26 18.01 -20.24 5.35
CA GLY A 26 19.13 -19.30 5.33
C GLY A 26 19.32 -18.55 4.02
N HIS A 27 18.31 -18.53 3.15
CA HIS A 27 18.37 -17.71 1.94
C HIS A 27 18.22 -16.22 2.26
N GLU A 28 19.09 -15.40 1.67
CA GLU A 28 19.06 -13.95 1.80
C GLU A 28 18.24 -13.30 0.68
N VAL A 29 17.40 -12.34 1.06
CA VAL A 29 16.61 -11.55 0.11
C VAL A 29 17.52 -10.57 -0.61
N HIS A 30 17.47 -10.58 -1.94
CA HIS A 30 18.14 -9.58 -2.79
C HIS A 30 17.06 -8.70 -3.43
N GLY A 31 17.10 -7.39 -3.17
CA GLY A 31 16.11 -6.43 -3.66
C GLY A 31 14.97 -6.16 -2.68
N ARG A 32 13.75 -5.97 -3.20
CA ARG A 32 12.55 -5.63 -2.42
C ARG A 32 12.20 -6.74 -1.41
N PRO A 33 12.02 -6.43 -0.11
CA PRO A 33 11.57 -7.41 0.86
C PRO A 33 10.22 -8.03 0.46
N LEU A 34 10.16 -9.36 0.42
CA LEU A 34 8.95 -10.08 0.01
C LEU A 34 7.75 -9.83 0.95
N ASP A 35 8.02 -9.57 2.23
CA ASP A 35 6.99 -9.28 3.22
C ASP A 35 6.21 -7.99 2.89
N VAL A 36 6.91 -6.99 2.35
CA VAL A 36 6.29 -5.75 1.85
C VAL A 36 5.40 -6.05 0.66
N ALA A 37 5.95 -6.80 -0.31
CA ALA A 37 5.23 -7.16 -1.53
C ALA A 37 3.95 -7.94 -1.22
N LEU A 38 4.02 -8.93 -0.33
CA LEU A 38 2.87 -9.71 0.08
C LEU A 38 1.82 -8.84 0.78
N ALA A 39 2.23 -7.97 1.70
CA ALA A 39 1.29 -7.09 2.39
C ALA A 39 0.56 -6.15 1.42
N TYR A 40 1.28 -5.54 0.47
CA TYR A 40 0.69 -4.69 -0.56
C TYR A 40 -0.30 -5.46 -1.46
N GLU A 41 0.07 -6.67 -1.90
CA GLU A 41 -0.81 -7.50 -2.74
C GLU A 41 -2.04 -8.01 -2.00
N HIS A 42 -1.93 -8.33 -0.71
CA HIS A 42 -3.10 -8.61 0.13
C HIS A 42 -4.04 -7.39 0.18
N GLY A 43 -3.49 -6.19 0.34
CA GLY A 43 -4.24 -4.94 0.29
C GLY A 43 -5.04 -4.79 -1.01
N ARG A 44 -4.36 -4.96 -2.16
CA ARG A 44 -4.99 -4.88 -3.49
C ARG A 44 -6.07 -5.92 -3.70
N VAL A 45 -5.79 -7.19 -3.40
CA VAL A 45 -6.73 -8.29 -3.61
C VAL A 45 -7.97 -8.13 -2.75
N ASN A 46 -7.81 -7.71 -1.50
CA ASN A 46 -8.94 -7.43 -0.61
C ASN A 46 -9.76 -6.22 -1.09
N ALA A 47 -9.11 -5.15 -1.56
CA ALA A 47 -9.83 -3.99 -2.11
C ALA A 47 -10.66 -4.37 -3.34
N TYR A 48 -10.13 -5.21 -4.24
CA TYR A 48 -10.89 -5.74 -5.39
C TYR A 48 -12.05 -6.65 -4.98
N ALA A 49 -11.97 -7.27 -3.79
CA ALA A 49 -13.02 -8.11 -3.23
C ALA A 49 -14.13 -7.33 -2.52
N GLY A 50 -13.94 -6.03 -2.27
CA GLY A 50 -14.82 -5.25 -1.39
C GLY A 50 -14.54 -5.42 0.10
N GLU A 51 -13.46 -6.13 0.46
CA GLU A 51 -13.05 -6.39 1.85
C GLU A 51 -12.15 -5.24 2.32
N TYR A 52 -12.72 -4.04 2.40
CA TYR A 52 -11.97 -2.79 2.50
C TYR A 52 -11.21 -2.62 3.83
N GLU A 53 -11.75 -3.11 4.94
CA GLU A 53 -11.07 -3.13 6.24
C GLU A 53 -9.82 -4.02 6.22
N ASP A 54 -9.95 -5.22 5.65
CA ASP A 54 -8.83 -6.14 5.49
C ASP A 54 -7.80 -5.59 4.48
N ALA A 55 -8.28 -4.85 3.47
CA ALA A 55 -7.43 -4.16 2.52
C ALA A 55 -6.59 -3.08 3.22
N LEU A 56 -7.25 -2.20 3.99
CA LEU A 56 -6.57 -1.12 4.72
C LEU A 56 -5.56 -1.68 5.72
N THR A 57 -5.94 -2.71 6.48
CA THR A 57 -5.05 -3.38 7.45
C THR A 57 -3.79 -3.92 6.77
N ALA A 58 -3.92 -4.55 5.60
CA ALA A 58 -2.79 -5.08 4.86
C ALA A 58 -1.89 -3.98 4.27
N LEU A 59 -2.48 -2.88 3.80
CA LEU A 59 -1.73 -1.72 3.30
C LEU A 59 -0.98 -0.98 4.42
N GLU A 60 -1.57 -0.87 5.60
CA GLU A 60 -0.89 -0.31 6.78
C GLU A 60 0.28 -1.18 7.21
N LYS A 61 0.13 -2.52 7.16
CA LYS A 61 1.25 -3.44 7.36
C LYS A 61 2.34 -3.23 6.31
N ALA A 62 1.99 -3.04 5.04
CA ALA A 62 2.96 -2.79 3.97
C ALA A 62 3.74 -1.48 4.22
N LEU A 63 3.05 -0.40 4.59
CA LEU A 63 3.67 0.88 4.96
C LEU A 63 4.60 0.74 6.18
N ALA A 64 4.19 -0.02 7.20
CA ALA A 64 5.03 -0.26 8.37
C ALA A 64 6.32 -1.02 8.03
N LEU A 65 6.24 -1.99 7.10
CA LEU A 65 7.39 -2.75 6.64
C LEU A 65 8.31 -1.95 5.70
N LEU A 66 7.74 -1.07 4.87
CA LEU A 66 8.50 -0.14 4.03
C LEU A 66 9.28 0.89 4.87
N GLY A 67 8.67 1.33 5.97
CA GLY A 67 9.16 2.47 6.73
C GLY A 67 8.93 3.78 5.98
N GLU A 68 9.64 4.82 6.41
CA GLU A 68 9.54 6.15 5.79
C GLU A 68 10.35 6.23 4.49
N PRO A 69 9.90 6.99 3.48
CA PRO A 69 10.64 7.18 2.25
C PRO A 69 11.96 7.92 2.53
N GLY A 70 13.02 7.47 1.85
CA GLY A 70 14.30 8.17 1.75
C GLY A 70 14.42 8.90 0.41
N ALA A 71 15.60 9.48 0.12
CA ALA A 71 15.86 10.18 -1.15
C ALA A 71 15.96 9.25 -2.38
N GLU A 72 15.92 7.94 -2.18
CA GLU A 72 15.97 6.96 -3.27
C GLU A 72 14.60 6.85 -3.95
N GLN A 73 14.58 7.18 -5.25
CA GLN A 73 13.36 7.32 -6.04
C GLN A 73 12.48 6.06 -6.05
N GLU A 74 13.07 4.87 -6.22
CA GLU A 74 12.31 3.62 -6.31
C GLU A 74 11.54 3.31 -5.02
N ARG A 75 12.19 3.51 -3.86
CA ARG A 75 11.56 3.31 -2.55
C ARG A 75 10.50 4.38 -2.26
N ALA A 76 10.73 5.62 -2.68
CA ALA A 76 9.75 6.70 -2.55
C ALA A 76 8.48 6.44 -3.38
N GLY A 77 8.64 5.95 -4.62
CA GLY A 77 7.52 5.62 -5.50
C GLY A 77 6.66 4.47 -4.96
N GLU A 78 7.29 3.39 -4.47
CA GLU A 78 6.56 2.28 -3.85
C GLU A 78 5.77 2.73 -2.61
N TRP A 79 6.42 3.52 -1.75
CA TRP A 79 5.78 4.08 -0.57
C TRP A 79 4.59 4.98 -0.92
N ALA A 80 4.76 5.88 -1.91
CA ALA A 80 3.72 6.79 -2.36
C ALA A 80 2.50 6.03 -2.92
N GLU A 81 2.72 5.00 -3.72
CA GLU A 81 1.63 4.17 -4.24
C GLU A 81 0.87 3.43 -3.14
N CYS A 82 1.59 2.90 -2.14
CA CYS A 82 0.96 2.25 -1.00
C CYS A 82 0.09 3.23 -0.17
N VAL A 83 0.58 4.46 0.04
CA VAL A 83 -0.21 5.54 0.66
C VAL A 83 -1.43 5.90 -0.19
N ARG A 84 -1.26 6.03 -1.51
CA ARG A 84 -2.35 6.37 -2.44
C ARG A 84 -3.49 5.35 -2.35
N LEU A 85 -3.15 4.07 -2.39
CA LEU A 85 -4.15 3.00 -2.31
C LEU A 85 -4.82 2.95 -0.93
N ALA A 86 -4.06 3.10 0.17
CA ALA A 86 -4.64 3.16 1.52
C ALA A 86 -5.59 4.36 1.68
N GLY A 87 -5.19 5.53 1.19
CA GLY A 87 -6.04 6.73 1.18
C GLY A 87 -7.30 6.57 0.33
N ALA A 88 -7.23 5.87 -0.80
CA ALA A 88 -8.39 5.58 -1.63
C ALA A 88 -9.33 4.58 -0.93
N VAL A 89 -8.80 3.49 -0.35
CA VAL A 89 -9.57 2.51 0.44
C VAL A 89 -10.29 3.21 1.58
N GLU A 90 -9.57 3.97 2.40
CA GLU A 90 -10.14 4.62 3.56
C GLU A 90 -11.11 5.76 3.19
N GLY A 91 -10.72 6.63 2.26
CA GLY A 91 -11.50 7.83 1.95
C GLY A 91 -12.74 7.54 1.12
N ILE A 92 -12.62 6.69 0.10
CA ILE A 92 -13.67 6.48 -0.91
C ILE A 92 -14.53 5.28 -0.55
N TYR A 93 -13.90 4.15 -0.22
CA TYR A 93 -14.63 2.89 -0.07
C TYR A 93 -15.15 2.68 1.36
N LEU A 94 -14.46 3.25 2.35
CA LEU A 94 -14.90 3.22 3.76
C LEU A 94 -15.62 4.50 4.21
N ASP A 95 -15.71 5.51 3.34
CA ASP A 95 -16.33 6.80 3.63
C ASP A 95 -15.71 7.51 4.85
N ARG A 96 -14.38 7.39 5.00
CA ARG A 96 -13.60 8.01 6.09
C ARG A 96 -12.67 9.08 5.52
N ALA A 97 -13.26 10.13 4.95
CA ALA A 97 -12.52 11.20 4.27
C ALA A 97 -11.46 11.88 5.18
N ALA A 98 -11.82 12.23 6.42
CA ALA A 98 -10.91 12.97 7.31
C ALA A 98 -9.58 12.25 7.62
N PRO A 99 -9.55 10.97 8.06
CA PRO A 99 -8.29 10.26 8.26
C PRO A 99 -7.54 9.99 6.94
N ALA A 100 -8.24 9.76 5.83
CA ALA A 100 -7.61 9.60 4.52
C ALA A 100 -6.88 10.87 4.08
N LEU A 101 -7.51 12.04 4.24
CA LEU A 101 -6.91 13.35 3.96
C LEU A 101 -5.68 13.61 4.83
N ALA A 102 -5.78 13.33 6.14
CA ALA A 102 -4.63 13.48 7.04
C ALA A 102 -3.43 12.62 6.60
N ARG A 103 -3.67 11.38 6.15
CA ARG A 103 -2.62 10.50 5.62
C ARG A 103 -2.01 11.06 4.33
N LEU A 104 -2.85 11.50 3.39
CA LEU A 104 -2.40 12.02 2.10
C LEU A 104 -1.59 13.32 2.25
N ASP A 105 -2.04 14.26 3.10
CA ASP A 105 -1.37 15.54 3.31
C ASP A 105 -0.01 15.36 4.02
N ALA A 106 0.06 14.45 4.99
CA ALA A 106 1.32 14.07 5.63
C ALA A 106 2.31 13.48 4.62
N ALA A 107 1.82 12.63 3.71
CA ALA A 107 2.64 12.02 2.68
C ALA A 107 3.13 12.99 1.61
N VAL A 108 2.26 13.88 1.14
CA VAL A 108 2.64 14.95 0.20
C VAL A 108 3.71 15.85 0.82
N SER A 109 3.54 16.25 2.08
CA SER A 109 4.52 17.08 2.80
C SER A 109 5.89 16.40 2.87
N ARG A 110 5.92 15.10 3.18
CA ARG A 110 7.16 14.33 3.31
C ARG A 110 7.88 14.13 1.97
N LEU A 111 7.16 13.70 0.94
CA LEU A 111 7.74 13.52 -0.40
C LEU A 111 8.23 14.84 -0.99
N THR A 112 7.51 15.94 -0.75
CA THR A 112 7.96 17.29 -1.15
C THR A 112 9.28 17.68 -0.47
N ALA A 113 9.42 17.42 0.83
CA ALA A 113 10.66 17.71 1.56
C ALA A 113 11.87 16.91 1.04
N LEU A 114 11.62 15.73 0.45
CA LEU A 114 12.64 14.88 -0.18
C LEU A 114 12.88 15.19 -1.66
N GLY A 115 12.08 16.08 -2.27
CA GLY A 115 12.17 16.44 -3.68
C GLY A 115 11.46 15.48 -4.65
N HIS A 116 10.62 14.57 -4.15
CA HIS A 116 9.86 13.59 -4.94
C HIS A 116 8.56 14.18 -5.47
N THR A 117 8.66 15.20 -6.33
CA THR A 117 7.48 15.94 -6.83
C THR A 117 6.62 15.17 -7.84
N GLY A 118 7.16 14.13 -8.47
CA GLY A 118 6.35 13.25 -9.35
C GLY A 118 5.40 12.38 -8.54
N GLU A 119 5.89 11.85 -7.41
CA GLU A 119 5.13 10.98 -6.51
C GLU A 119 4.04 11.72 -5.73
N THR A 120 4.15 13.04 -5.58
CA THR A 120 3.13 13.86 -4.88
C THR A 120 1.90 14.14 -5.74
N GLU A 121 2.01 14.10 -7.07
CA GLU A 121 0.92 14.46 -7.98
C GLU A 121 -0.31 13.54 -7.82
N PRO A 122 -0.18 12.19 -7.85
CA PRO A 122 -1.31 11.29 -7.64
C PRO A 122 -1.96 11.44 -6.26
N LEU A 123 -1.16 11.73 -5.23
CA LEU A 123 -1.64 11.92 -3.85
C LEU A 123 -2.43 13.22 -3.73
N THR A 124 -1.93 14.30 -4.32
CA THR A 124 -2.59 15.61 -4.32
C THR A 124 -3.90 15.55 -5.08
N SER A 125 -3.92 14.88 -6.23
CA SER A 125 -5.13 14.66 -7.02
C SER A 125 -6.20 13.88 -6.24
N LEU A 126 -5.79 12.81 -5.55
CA LEU A 126 -6.70 12.04 -4.70
C LEU A 126 -7.24 12.88 -3.54
N ALA A 127 -6.39 13.64 -2.87
CA ALA A 127 -6.79 14.51 -1.76
C ALA A 127 -7.74 15.62 -2.22
N ALA A 128 -7.53 16.20 -3.40
CA ALA A 128 -8.46 17.18 -3.99
C ALA A 128 -9.84 16.56 -4.22
N ARG A 129 -9.90 15.37 -4.84
CA ARG A 129 -11.16 14.67 -5.06
C ARG A 129 -11.93 14.38 -3.76
N LEU A 130 -11.24 13.91 -2.72
CA LEU A 130 -11.87 13.63 -1.43
C LEU A 130 -12.46 14.88 -0.76
N ARG A 131 -11.91 16.07 -1.02
CA ARG A 131 -12.44 17.35 -0.50
C ARG A 131 -13.64 17.85 -1.30
N ASP A 132 -13.71 17.52 -2.59
CA ASP A 132 -14.83 17.90 -3.45
C ASP A 132 -16.08 17.01 -3.23
N GLU A 133 -15.91 15.86 -2.57
CA GLU A 133 -16.99 14.90 -2.24
C GLU A 133 -17.64 15.15 -0.86
N GLU A 134 -17.13 16.08 -0.04
CA GLU A 134 -17.76 16.59 1.21
C GLU A 134 -18.89 17.59 0.96
#